data_AF-A0A817QNW6-F1
#
_entry.id   AF-A0A817QNW6-F1
#
_cell.length_a   1.000
_cell.length_b   1.000
_cell.length_c   1.000
_cell.angle_alpha   90.00
_cell.angle_beta   90.00
_cell.angle_gamma   90.00
#
_symmetry.space_group_name_H-M   'P 1'
#
loop_
_entity.id
_entity.type
_entity.pdbx_description
1 polymer ?
#
loop_
_entity_poly.entity_id
_entity_poly.type
_entity_poly.pdbx_seq_one_letter_code
_entity_poly.pdbx_strand_id
1 'polypeptide(L)' 'MPTKKSQNIVTIPHIDIVLLIVCTIGDFQPFIALGRVLLAAGHRVRLATHETFRKFVHGNGLEIMNN' A
#
# COMPACT_ATOMS: atom_id res chain seq x y z
N MET A 1 24.78 28.80 22.78
CA MET A 1 23.78 27.78 23.20
C MET A 1 22.97 27.40 21.96
N PRO A 2 22.99 26.14 21.48
CA PRO A 2 22.29 25.78 20.26
C PRO A 2 20.77 25.80 20.49
N THR A 3 20.04 26.50 19.64
CA THR A 3 18.57 26.61 19.67
C THR A 3 17.93 25.31 19.17
N LYS A 4 17.02 24.77 19.98
CA LYS A 4 16.23 23.56 19.67
C LYS A 4 15.31 23.88 18.48
N LYS A 5 15.61 23.35 17.29
CA LYS A 5 14.72 23.47 16.12
C LYS A 5 13.35 22.88 16.47
N SER A 6 12.30 23.70 16.40
CA SER A 6 10.91 23.23 16.49
C SER A 6 10.65 22.27 15.33
N GLN A 7 10.53 20.98 15.63
CA GLN A 7 10.18 19.97 14.65
C GLN A 7 8.69 20.15 14.34
N ASN A 8 8.37 20.64 13.14
CA ASN A 8 6.99 20.64 12.66
C ASN A 8 6.54 19.19 12.52
N ILE A 9 5.60 18.77 13.37
CA ILE A 9 5.04 17.42 13.33
C ILE A 9 4.06 17.37 12.17
N VAL A 10 4.51 16.90 11.00
CA VAL A 10 3.62 16.68 9.85
C VAL A 10 2.81 15.42 10.14
N THR A 11 1.52 15.58 10.41
CA THR A 11 0.60 14.45 10.56
C THR A 11 0.14 14.01 9.17
N ILE A 12 0.42 12.77 8.79
CA ILE A 12 -0.05 12.21 7.52
C ILE A 12 -1.51 11.76 7.70
N PRO A 13 -2.47 12.29 6.93
CA PRO A 13 -3.85 11.86 7.03
C PRO A 13 -4.03 10.41 6.56
N HIS A 14 -4.96 9.70 7.20
CA HIS A 14 -5.44 8.41 6.70
C HIS A 14 -6.14 8.60 5.35
N ILE A 15 -5.83 7.76 4.36
CA ILE A 15 -6.39 7.84 3.00
C ILE A 15 -6.72 6.44 2.48
N ASP A 16 -7.69 6.39 1.57
CA ASP A 16 -8.07 5.21 0.80
C ASP A 16 -7.29 5.15 -0.52
N ILE A 17 -6.52 4.08 -0.72
CA ILE A 17 -5.63 3.91 -1.87
C ILE A 17 -6.07 2.71 -2.69
N VAL A 18 -6.21 2.91 -4.00
CA VAL A 18 -6.37 1.83 -4.98
C VAL A 18 -5.11 1.73 -5.84
N LEU A 19 -4.45 0.58 -5.79
CA LEU A 19 -3.30 0.27 -6.64
C LEU A 19 -3.78 -0.52 -7.87
N LEU A 20 -3.92 0.15 -9.02
CA LEU A 20 -4.22 -0.51 -10.30
C LEU A 20 -2.94 -1.08 -10.89
N ILE A 21 -2.89 -2.41 -11.04
CA ILE A 21 -1.68 -3.12 -11.45
C ILE A 21 -2.03 -4.08 -12.60
N VAL A 22 -1.42 -3.82 -13.75
CA VAL A 22 -1.51 -4.66 -14.95
C VAL A 22 -0.08 -5.00 -15.37
N CYS A 23 0.41 -6.18 -14.95
CA CYS A 23 1.78 -6.62 -15.21
C CYS A 23 1.92 -8.15 -15.13
N THR A 24 3.14 -8.65 -15.37
CA THR A 24 3.47 -10.07 -15.19
C THR A 24 3.75 -10.42 -13.72
N ILE A 25 3.82 -11.71 -13.36
CA ILE A 25 4.03 -12.13 -11.97
C ILE A 25 5.33 -11.58 -11.36
N GLY A 26 6.41 -11.52 -12.15
CA GLY A 26 7.70 -10.98 -11.69
C GLY A 26 7.60 -9.51 -11.30
N ASP A 27 6.86 -8.73 -12.10
CA ASP A 27 6.64 -7.30 -11.88
C ASP A 27 5.58 -7.02 -10.81
N PHE A 28 4.84 -8.02 -10.33
CA PHE A 28 3.76 -7.85 -9.35
C PHE A 28 4.26 -7.74 -7.91
N GLN A 29 5.39 -8.38 -7.60
CA GLN A 29 5.94 -8.47 -6.23
C GLN A 29 6.27 -7.11 -5.59
N PRO A 30 6.89 -6.14 -6.30
CA PRO A 30 7.17 -4.83 -5.73
C PRO A 30 5.91 -4.11 -5.25
N PHE A 31 4.77 -4.31 -5.94
CA PHE A 31 3.51 -3.68 -5.57
C PHE A 31 2.85 -4.32 -4.36
N ILE A 32 3.07 -5.61 -4.12
CA ILE A 32 2.71 -6.25 -2.84
C ILE A 32 3.49 -5.63 -1.69
N ALA A 33 4.81 -5.47 -1.85
CA ALA A 33 5.64 -4.85 -0.82
C ALA A 33 5.17 -3.41 -0.52
N LEU A 34 4.90 -2.62 -1.56
CA LEU A 34 4.35 -1.27 -1.42
C LEU A 34 3.00 -1.27 -0.70
N GLY A 35 2.08 -2.14 -1.10
CA GLY A 35 0.75 -2.23 -0.48
C GLY A 35 0.84 -2.54 1.02
N ARG A 36 1.75 -3.44 1.43
CA ARG A 36 1.99 -3.78 2.83
C ARG A 36 2.57 -2.61 3.63
N VAL A 37 3.50 -1.84 3.04
CA VAL A 37 4.06 -0.65 3.69
C VAL A 37 2.99 0.42 3.89
N LEU A 38 2.15 0.67 2.88
CA LEU A 38 1.06 1.63 2.97
C LEU A 38 0.01 1.20 4.03
N LEU A 39 -0.30 -0.09 4.08
CA LEU A 39 -1.18 -0.65 5.11
C LEU A 39 -0.56 -0.49 6.52
N ALA A 40 0.73 -0.77 6.68
CA ALA A 40 1.45 -0.62 7.94
C ALA A 40 1.61 0.85 8.38
N ALA A 41 1.67 1.78 7.42
CA ALA A 41 1.60 3.22 7.65
C ALA A 41 0.19 3.69 8.08
N GLY A 42 -0.77 2.77 8.11
CA GLY A 42 -2.11 2.99 8.62
C GLY A 42 -3.10 3.37 7.53
N HIS A 43 -2.79 3.30 6.24
CA HIS A 43 -3.73 3.59 5.15
C HIS A 43 -4.60 2.38 4.80
N ARG A 44 -5.78 2.63 4.23
CA ARG A 44 -6.58 1.56 3.63
C ARG A 44 -6.11 1.34 2.19
N VAL A 45 -5.79 0.08 1.84
CA VAL A 45 -5.18 -0.25 0.55
C VAL A 45 -5.94 -1.40 -0.11
N ARG A 46 -6.37 -1.19 -1.36
CA ARG A 46 -6.97 -2.21 -2.22
C ARG A 46 -6.20 -2.33 -3.52
N LEU A 47 -6.01 -3.55 -3.99
CA LEU A 47 -5.37 -3.82 -5.29
C LEU A 47 -6.45 -4.06 -6.34
N ALA A 48 -6.36 -3.35 -7.46
CA ALA A 48 -7.14 -3.60 -8.66
C ALA A 48 -6.24 -4.30 -9.67
N THR A 49 -6.43 -5.61 -9.84
CA THR A 49 -5.62 -6.42 -10.74
C THR A 49 -6.43 -7.62 -11.24
N HIS A 50 -5.86 -8.43 -12.14
CA HIS A 50 -6.52 -9.64 -12.63
C HIS A 50 -6.76 -10.66 -11.50
N GLU A 51 -7.93 -11.29 -11.51
CA GLU A 51 -8.39 -12.27 -10.51
C GLU A 51 -7.39 -13.42 -10.27
N THR A 52 -6.56 -13.74 -11.26
CA THR A 52 -5.47 -14.72 -11.18
C THR A 52 -4.50 -14.45 -10.03
N PHE A 53 -4.35 -13.20 -9.60
CA PHE A 53 -3.50 -12.79 -8.49
C PHE A 53 -4.20 -12.79 -7.13
N ARG A 54 -5.50 -13.05 -7.06
CA ARG A 54 -6.29 -12.93 -5.81
C ARG A 54 -5.72 -13.71 -4.64
N LYS A 55 -5.37 -14.98 -4.86
CA LYS A 55 -4.76 -15.83 -3.82
C LYS A 55 -3.41 -15.27 -3.35
N PHE A 56 -2.63 -14.72 -4.27
CA PHE A 56 -1.33 -14.13 -3.97
C PHE A 56 -1.46 -12.83 -3.17
N VAL A 57 -2.42 -11.97 -3.53
CA VAL A 57 -2.73 -10.73 -2.80
C VAL A 57 -3.22 -11.04 -1.38
N HIS A 58 -4.23 -11.90 -1.25
CA HIS A 58 -4.76 -12.28 0.06
C HIS A 58 -3.75 -13.02 0.93
N GLY A 59 -2.92 -13.88 0.34
CA GLY A 59 -1.83 -14.55 1.05
C GLY A 59 -0.80 -13.58 1.65
N ASN A 60 -0.74 -12.34 1.17
CA ASN A 60 0.12 -11.28 1.70
C ASN A 60 -0.64 -10.29 2.62
N GLY A 61 -1.88 -10.61 3.01
CA GLY A 61 -2.68 -9.79 3.92
C GLY A 61 -3.23 -8.51 3.29
N LEU A 62 -3.37 -8.47 1.96
CA LEU A 62 -3.91 -7.34 1.22
C LEU A 62 -5.31 -7.64 0.68
N GLU A 63 -6.08 -6.58 0.43
CA GLU A 63 -7.42 -6.66 -0.14
C GLU A 63 -7.39 -6.48 -1.66
N ILE A 64 -8.23 -7.23 -2.38
CA ILE A 64 -8.57 -6.93 -3.78
C ILE A 64 -9.81 -6.04 -3.82
N MET A 65 -9.85 -5.13 -4.79
CA MET A 65 -11.06 -4.37 -5.11
C MET A 65 -12.10 -5.31 -5.74
N ASN A 66 -13.18 -5.59 -5.03
CA ASN A 66 -14.35 -6.26 -5.60
C ASN A 66 -15.19 -5.21 -6.35
N ASN A 67 -15.62 -5.55 -7.57
CA ASN A 67 -16.69 -4.83 -8.27
C ASN A 67 -18.05 -5.28 -7.74
#